data_AF-A0A159ZA10-F1
#
_entry.id   AF-A0A159ZA10-F1
#
_cell.length_a   1.000
_cell.length_b   1.000
_cell.length_c   1.000
_cell.angle_alpha   90.00
_cell.angle_beta   90.00
_cell.angle_gamma   90.00
#
_symmetry.space_group_name_H-M   'P 1'
#
loop_
_entity.id
_entity.type
_entity.pdbx_description
1 polymer ?
#
loop_
_entity_poly.entity_id
_entity_poly.type
_entity_poly.pdbx_seq_one_letter_code
_entity_poly.pdbx_strand_id
1 'polypeptide(L)'
;MEWKLLRYIMNPSLIAVWLFGLMLVFTPGIVDWSSIWPWTKAAGVLAMTWFHMWLSARRKEFAAGTNTRSGRSYRMMNELPTILMIVIVLSVVLKF
;
A
#
# COMPACT_ATOMS: atom_id res chain seq x y z
N MET A 1 -4.79 -16.05 -4.10
CA MET A 1 -5.45 -14.80 -4.52
C MET A 1 -5.88 -14.94 -5.97
N GLU A 2 -7.17 -14.76 -6.26
CA GLU A 2 -7.70 -14.91 -7.61
C GLU A 2 -7.16 -13.80 -8.53
N TRP A 3 -6.85 -14.15 -9.78
CA TRP A 3 -6.35 -13.18 -10.78
C TRP A 3 -7.29 -11.99 -10.96
N LYS A 4 -8.60 -12.24 -10.91
CA LYS A 4 -9.64 -11.20 -11.02
C LYS A 4 -9.52 -10.16 -9.92
N LEU A 5 -9.28 -10.58 -8.67
CA LEU A 5 -9.13 -9.67 -7.53
C LEU A 5 -7.92 -8.74 -7.73
N LEU A 6 -6.79 -9.28 -8.17
CA LEU A 6 -5.60 -8.48 -8.42
C LEU A 6 -5.80 -7.53 -9.61
N ARG A 7 -6.38 -8.02 -10.71
CA ARG A 7 -6.52 -7.25 -11.96
C ARG A 7 -7.59 -6.18 -11.89
N TYR A 8 -8.74 -6.48 -11.28
CA TYR A 8 -9.92 -5.60 -11.33
C TYR A 8 -10.10 -4.74 -10.08
N ILE A 9 -9.52 -5.13 -8.94
CA ILE A 9 -9.67 -4.37 -7.70
C ILE A 9 -8.32 -3.76 -7.33
N MET A 10 -7.32 -4.58 -7.04
CA MET A 10 -6.09 -4.06 -6.44
C MET A 10 -5.29 -3.16 -7.40
N ASN A 11 -5.15 -3.54 -8.67
CA ASN A 11 -4.41 -2.73 -9.63
C ASN A 11 -5.05 -1.35 -9.87
N PRO A 12 -6.36 -1.24 -10.20
CA PRO A 12 -7.02 0.07 -10.30
C PRO A 12 -6.93 0.89 -9.01
N SER A 13 -7.09 0.25 -7.84
CA SER A 13 -6.98 0.94 -6.56
C SER A 13 -5.57 1.50 -6.33
N LEU A 14 -4.51 0.76 -6.66
CA LEU A 14 -3.14 1.26 -6.55
C LEU A 14 -2.89 2.45 -7.48
N ILE A 15 -3.41 2.39 -8.71
CA ILE A 15 -3.31 3.51 -9.68
C ILE A 15 -4.02 4.74 -9.12
N ALA A 16 -5.22 4.58 -8.56
CA ALA A 16 -5.98 5.68 -7.95
C ALA A 16 -5.21 6.32 -6.79
N VAL A 17 -4.62 5.51 -5.90
CA VAL A 17 -3.81 6.02 -4.76
C VAL A 17 -2.65 6.89 -5.25
N TRP A 18 -1.91 6.45 -6.27
CA TRP A 18 -0.81 7.24 -6.83
C TRP A 18 -1.30 8.48 -7.57
N LEU A 19 -2.35 8.36 -8.39
CA LEU A 19 -2.90 9.47 -9.14
C LEU A 19 -3.38 10.60 -8.21
N PHE A 20 -4.24 10.27 -7.23
CA PHE A 20 -4.75 11.27 -6.29
C PHE A 20 -3.68 11.76 -5.32
N GLY A 21 -2.73 10.90 -4.92
CA GLY A 21 -1.60 11.29 -4.08
C GLY A 21 -0.70 12.32 -4.78
N LEU A 22 -0.37 12.09 -6.05
CA LEU A 22 0.42 13.02 -6.85
C LEU A 22 -0.35 14.31 -7.14
N MET A 23 -1.64 14.23 -7.47
CA MET A 23 -2.49 15.43 -7.61
C MET A 23 -2.47 16.30 -6.35
N LEU A 24 -2.56 15.69 -5.17
CA LEU A 24 -2.48 16.39 -3.89
C LEU A 24 -1.11 17.07 -3.70
N VAL A 25 -0.02 16.39 -4.03
CA VAL A 25 1.36 16.92 -3.96
C VAL A 25 1.57 18.10 -4.90
N PHE A 26 0.98 18.05 -6.11
CA PHE A 26 1.09 19.12 -7.09
C PHE A 26 0.12 20.29 -6.86
N THR A 27 -0.79 20.18 -5.88
CA THR A 27 -1.71 21.27 -5.55
C THR A 27 -1.04 22.24 -4.57
N PRO A 28 -0.73 23.49 -4.98
CA PRO A 28 -0.03 24.44 -4.13
C PRO A 28 -0.81 24.77 -2.85
N GLY A 29 -0.11 24.90 -1.73
CA GLY A 29 -0.71 25.29 -0.44
C GLY A 29 -1.41 24.18 0.34
N ILE A 30 -1.51 22.95 -0.19
CA ILE A 30 -2.08 21.81 0.54
C ILE A 30 -1.02 21.05 1.34
N VAL A 31 0.13 20.77 0.72
CA VAL A 31 1.21 20.03 1.35
C VAL A 31 2.21 20.98 2.00
N ASP A 32 2.30 20.91 3.32
CA ASP A 32 3.36 21.56 4.07
C ASP A 32 4.54 20.61 4.25
N TRP A 33 5.58 20.78 3.44
CA TRP A 33 6.78 19.96 3.48
C TRP A 33 7.63 20.11 4.73
N SER A 34 7.36 21.14 5.56
CA SER A 34 8.02 21.31 6.86
C SER A 34 7.44 20.41 7.95
N SER A 35 6.23 19.90 7.76
CA SER A 35 5.58 18.95 8.65
C SER A 35 5.99 17.49 8.35
N ILE A 36 5.84 16.57 9.31
CA ILE A 36 6.27 15.16 9.14
C ILE A 36 5.21 14.31 8.44
N TRP A 37 3.94 14.72 8.48
CA TRP A 37 2.83 13.96 7.89
C TRP A 37 2.99 13.62 6.39
N PRO A 38 3.51 14.50 5.51
CA PRO A 38 3.67 14.16 4.09
C PRO A 38 4.71 13.05 3.90
N TRP A 39 5.79 13.08 4.67
CA TRP A 39 6.87 12.10 4.62
C TRP A 39 6.42 10.73 5.13
N THR A 40 5.74 10.70 6.28
CA THR A 40 5.21 9.46 6.86
C THR A 40 4.10 8.85 6.00
N LYS A 41 3.22 9.68 5.43
CA LYS A 41 2.23 9.25 4.44
C LYS A 41 2.89 8.67 3.19
N ALA A 42 3.89 9.36 2.63
CA ALA A 42 4.61 8.90 1.45
C ALA A 42 5.31 7.55 1.70
N ALA A 43 6.00 7.41 2.84
CA ALA A 43 6.61 6.14 3.24
C ALA A 43 5.56 5.01 3.36
N GLY A 44 4.39 5.31 3.93
CA GLY A 44 3.27 4.36 4.00
C GLY A 44 2.74 3.93 2.64
N VAL A 45 2.58 4.88 1.70
CA VAL A 45 2.15 4.58 0.31
C VAL A 45 3.18 3.74 -0.44
N LEU A 46 4.48 4.03 -0.25
CA LEU A 46 5.57 3.23 -0.80
C LEU A 46 5.57 1.80 -0.23
N ALA A 47 5.39 1.64 1.08
CA ALA A 47 5.27 0.35 1.73
C ALA A 47 4.05 -0.45 1.23
N MET A 48 2.90 0.21 1.05
CA MET A 48 1.70 -0.40 0.44
C MET A 48 1.95 -0.84 -1.00
N THR A 49 2.68 -0.04 -1.78
CA THR A 49 3.06 -0.38 -3.16
C THR A 49 3.95 -1.63 -3.20
N TRP A 50 4.95 -1.68 -2.32
CA TRP A 50 5.80 -2.86 -2.17
C TRP A 50 4.99 -4.11 -1.78
N PHE A 51 4.08 -3.97 -0.81
CA PHE A 51 3.20 -5.05 -0.38
C PHE A 51 2.31 -5.57 -1.53
N HIS A 52 1.75 -4.67 -2.35
CA HIS A 52 0.99 -5.06 -3.54
C HIS A 52 1.83 -5.89 -4.52
N MET A 53 3.07 -5.46 -4.78
CA MET A 53 4.00 -6.18 -5.65
C MET A 53 4.39 -7.54 -5.06
N TRP A 54 4.57 -7.62 -3.75
CA TRP A 54 4.82 -8.86 -3.02
C TRP A 54 3.65 -9.85 -3.20
N LEU A 55 2.40 -9.39 -3.06
CA LEU A 55 1.21 -10.21 -3.28
C LEU A 55 1.11 -10.70 -4.72
N SER A 56 1.44 -9.84 -5.69
CA SER A 56 1.48 -10.20 -7.12
C SER A 56 2.48 -11.33 -7.39
N ALA A 57 3.69 -11.26 -6.81
CA ALA A 57 4.70 -12.31 -6.92
C ALA A 57 4.22 -13.62 -6.28
N ARG A 58 3.70 -13.58 -5.05
CA ARG A 58 3.20 -14.77 -4.35
C ARG A 58 2.03 -15.42 -5.10
N ARG A 59 1.15 -14.63 -5.73
CA ARG A 59 0.07 -15.17 -6.58
C ARG A 59 0.61 -15.99 -7.76
N LYS A 60 1.74 -15.59 -8.36
CA LYS A 60 2.40 -16.37 -9.42
C LYS A 60 2.98 -17.68 -8.87
N GLU A 61 3.63 -17.65 -7.72
CA GLU A 61 4.16 -18.86 -7.05
C GLU A 61 3.06 -19.85 -6.68
N PHE A 62 1.94 -19.36 -6.13
CA PHE A 62 0.78 -20.22 -5.87
C PHE A 62 0.22 -20.86 -7.14
N ALA A 63 0.16 -20.11 -8.25
CA ALA A 63 -0.29 -20.65 -9.54
C ALA A 63 0.69 -21.67 -10.13
N ALA A 64 1.99 -21.52 -9.87
CA ALA A 64 3.04 -22.43 -10.30
C ALA A 64 3.27 -23.62 -9.36
N GLY A 65 2.60 -23.67 -8.19
CA GLY A 65 2.80 -24.70 -7.17
C GLY A 65 4.16 -24.64 -6.46
N THR A 66 4.93 -23.55 -6.61
CA THR A 66 6.29 -23.40 -6.06
C THR A 66 6.33 -22.63 -4.74
N ASN A 67 5.19 -22.51 -4.06
CA ASN A 67 5.13 -21.74 -2.83
C ASN A 67 5.85 -22.44 -1.67
N THR A 68 6.87 -21.78 -1.14
CA THR A 68 7.71 -22.26 -0.02
C THR A 68 7.34 -21.67 1.33
N ARG A 69 6.31 -20.81 1.40
CA ARG A 69 5.98 -20.02 2.60
C ARG A 69 4.83 -20.63 3.39
N SER A 70 4.98 -20.60 4.72
CA SER A 70 3.98 -21.11 5.65
C SER A 70 2.71 -20.23 5.70
N GLY A 71 1.58 -20.82 6.07
CA GLY A 71 0.33 -20.08 6.30
C GLY A 71 0.44 -18.98 7.37
N ARG A 72 1.33 -19.13 8.35
CA ARG A 72 1.60 -18.10 9.37
C ARG A 72 2.16 -16.82 8.75
N SER A 73 3.08 -16.95 7.78
CA SER A 73 3.66 -15.81 7.07
C SER A 73 2.57 -15.00 6.35
N TYR A 74 1.61 -15.66 5.71
CA TYR A 74 0.49 -14.98 5.05
C TYR A 74 -0.45 -14.28 6.02
N ARG A 75 -0.73 -14.88 7.18
CA ARG A 75 -1.55 -14.23 8.21
C ARG A 75 -0.89 -12.96 8.74
N MET A 76 0.40 -13.00 9.06
CA MET A 76 1.12 -11.81 9.49
C MET A 76 1.14 -10.72 8.41
N MET A 77 1.28 -11.13 7.15
CA MET A 77 1.32 -10.21 6.01
C MET A 77 -0.05 -9.54 5.77
N ASN A 78 -1.15 -10.21 6.10
CA ASN A 78 -2.48 -9.60 6.04
C ASN A 78 -2.72 -8.47 7.05
N GLU A 79 -1.95 -8.42 8.14
CA GLU A 79 -2.03 -7.33 9.13
C GLU A 79 -1.25 -6.08 8.68
N LEU A 80 -0.30 -6.23 7.76
CA LEU A 80 0.56 -5.13 7.30
C LEU A 80 -0.26 -3.96 6.72
N PRO A 81 -1.25 -4.17 5.82
CA PRO A 81 -2.13 -3.10 5.35
C PRO A 81 -2.86 -2.36 6.46
N THR A 82 -3.34 -3.09 7.47
CA THR A 82 -4.08 -2.51 8.60
C THR A 82 -3.17 -1.59 9.41
N ILE A 83 -1.95 -2.04 9.72
CA ILE A 83 -0.97 -1.23 10.44
C ILE A 83 -0.61 0.02 9.64
N LEU A 84 -0.33 -0.14 8.33
CA LEU A 84 -0.02 0.99 7.46
C LEU A 84 -1.18 1.99 7.38
N MET A 85 -2.42 1.51 7.29
CA MET A 85 -3.61 2.37 7.30
C MET A 85 -3.68 3.22 8.57
N ILE A 86 -3.52 2.61 9.74
CA ILE A 86 -3.57 3.32 11.03
C ILE A 86 -2.49 4.41 11.06
N VAL A 87 -1.25 4.07 10.70
CA VAL A 87 -0.12 5.01 10.69
C VAL A 87 -0.39 6.18 9.74
N ILE A 88 -0.83 5.88 8.51
CA ILE A 88 -1.11 6.92 7.49
C ILE A 88 -2.24 7.84 7.95
N VAL A 89 -3.33 7.30 8.49
CA VAL A 89 -4.48 8.09 8.93
C VAL A 89 -4.10 8.98 10.11
N LEU A 90 -3.43 8.43 11.13
CA LEU A 90 -3.01 9.20 12.30
C LEU A 90 -2.02 10.29 11.93
N SER A 91 -1.05 9.99 11.05
CA SER A 91 -0.11 10.97 10.50
C SER A 91 -0.85 12.18 9.87
N VAL A 92 -1.83 11.92 8.99
CA VAL A 92 -2.55 12.98 8.28
C VAL A 92 -3.49 13.77 9.21
N VAL A 93 -4.14 13.10 10.16
CA VAL A 93 -5.14 13.72 11.04
C VAL A 93 -4.49 14.52 12.16
N LEU A 94 -3.50 13.93 12.82
CA LEU A 94 -2.80 14.58 13.94
C LEU A 94 -1.72 15.54 13.45
N LYS A 95 -1.34 15.46 12.17
CA LYS A 95 -0.34 16.32 11.52
C LYS A 95 0.97 16.39 12.30
N PHE A 96 1.34 15.31 12.99
CA PHE A 96 2.67 15.22 13.60
C PHE A 96 3.72 15.03 12.52
#